data_AF-A0A7W7KEY0-F1
#
_entry.id   AF-A0A7W7KEY0-F1
#
_cell.length_a   1.000
_cell.length_b   1.000
_cell.length_c   1.000
_cell.angle_alpha   90.00
_cell.angle_beta   90.00
_cell.angle_gamma   90.00
#
_symmetry.space_group_name_H-M   'P 1'
#
loop_
_entity.id
_entity.type
_entity.pdbx_description
1 polymer ?
#
loop_
_entity_poly.entity_id
_entity_poly.type
_entity_poly.pdbx_seq_one_letter_code
_entity_poly.pdbx_strand_id
1 'polypeptide(L)'
;MHCYHQPFPCQLIPGQLDQLLENGVLRAATYTRPYSWTRQNVELFMDSIMRHFPLGAISVWAPGEEYFEEEQVRPYLGPESFELGSTPKALVIDGYARLATLLWVMHRKVGTKAPTPEESAVWTDGYTLVLDFESRAFKFVPDKELFTGLRIPSWLLKPIPGEGGREMHEIMERRRKVEWAKFDGDVYREFQQFVFHAQVALNRAMLSAIVVEWQEEDRVEEYVKRANFVAG
;
A
#
# COMPACT_ATOMS: atom_id res chain seq x y z
N MET A 1 22.72 -3.49 13.94
CA MET A 1 21.67 -4.19 13.16
C MET A 1 22.11 -4.15 11.70
N HIS A 2 22.74 -5.20 11.20
CA HIS A 2 23.29 -5.25 9.84
C HIS A 2 22.36 -6.05 8.94
N CYS A 3 21.71 -5.37 7.99
CA CYS A 3 20.86 -5.97 6.96
C CYS A 3 21.71 -6.35 5.73
N TYR A 4 22.77 -7.15 5.91
CA TYR A 4 23.56 -7.64 4.79
C TYR A 4 23.13 -9.10 4.52
N HIS A 5 22.53 -9.32 3.35
CA HIS A 5 22.05 -10.60 2.77
C HIS A 5 20.57 -10.99 2.92
N GLN A 6 19.65 -10.10 3.32
CA GLN A 6 18.23 -10.49 3.31
C GLN A 6 17.63 -10.49 1.90
N PRO A 7 16.89 -11.55 1.50
CA PRO A 7 16.25 -11.65 0.18
C PRO A 7 15.11 -10.64 -0.02
N PHE A 8 14.67 -9.98 1.05
CA PHE A 8 13.56 -9.03 1.08
C PHE A 8 13.89 -7.79 1.93
N PRO A 9 13.48 -6.57 1.54
CA PRO A 9 13.77 -5.36 2.31
C PRO A 9 13.02 -5.35 3.65
N CYS A 10 13.70 -4.95 4.72
CA CYS A 10 13.12 -4.82 6.07
C CYS A 10 12.20 -3.58 6.21
N GLN A 11 12.18 -2.71 5.21
CA GLN A 11 11.33 -1.53 5.12
C GLN A 11 10.72 -1.44 3.74
N LEU A 12 9.41 -1.25 3.70
CA LEU A 12 8.63 -1.07 2.47
C LEU A 12 8.05 0.33 2.44
N ILE A 13 8.31 1.04 1.35
CA ILE A 13 7.61 2.29 1.02
C ILE A 13 6.55 2.02 -0.06
N PRO A 14 5.40 2.70 -0.05
CA PRO A 14 4.34 2.48 -1.03
C PRO A 14 4.82 2.54 -2.49
N GLY A 15 5.75 3.44 -2.80
CA GLY A 15 6.28 3.61 -4.16
C GLY A 15 7.09 2.43 -4.72
N GLN A 16 7.46 1.45 -3.88
CA GLN A 16 8.15 0.24 -4.31
C GLN A 16 7.21 -0.95 -4.54
N LEU A 17 5.95 -0.85 -4.11
CA LEU A 17 5.06 -2.00 -4.08
C LEU A 17 4.81 -2.56 -5.48
N ASP A 18 4.47 -1.72 -6.45
CA ASP A 18 4.23 -2.17 -7.83
C ASP A 18 5.43 -2.94 -8.38
N GLN A 19 6.64 -2.42 -8.21
CA GLN A 19 7.85 -3.08 -8.69
C GLN A 19 8.12 -4.42 -7.99
N LEU A 20 7.83 -4.54 -6.68
CA LEU A 20 7.98 -5.80 -5.94
C LEU A 20 6.96 -6.84 -6.40
N LEU A 21 5.78 -6.40 -6.83
CA LEU A 21 4.72 -7.25 -7.33
C LEU A 21 4.98 -7.65 -8.79
N GLU A 22 5.29 -6.72 -9.67
CA GLU A 22 5.62 -7.00 -11.07
C GLU A 22 6.79 -7.97 -11.21
N ASN A 23 7.85 -7.80 -10.41
CA ASN A 23 9.05 -8.64 -10.46
C ASN A 23 8.91 -10.00 -9.74
N GLY A 24 7.72 -10.35 -9.23
CA GLY A 24 7.55 -11.61 -8.51
C GLY A 24 8.22 -11.65 -7.14
N VAL A 25 8.74 -10.53 -6.62
CA VAL A 25 9.47 -10.53 -5.34
C VAL A 25 8.53 -10.77 -4.16
N LEU A 26 7.35 -10.15 -4.17
CA LEU A 26 6.36 -10.25 -3.11
C LEU A 26 5.05 -10.83 -3.63
N ARG A 27 4.48 -11.81 -2.93
CA ARG A 27 3.10 -12.27 -3.12
C ARG A 27 2.42 -12.40 -1.76
N ALA A 28 1.11 -12.68 -1.74
CA ALA A 28 0.41 -13.01 -0.50
C ALA A 28 0.22 -14.52 -0.39
N ALA A 29 0.35 -15.09 0.82
CA ALA A 29 0.06 -16.50 1.03
C ALA A 29 -1.45 -16.78 1.00
N THR A 30 -1.88 -17.96 0.51
CA THR A 30 -3.29 -18.37 0.45
C THR A 30 -3.95 -18.41 1.82
N TYR A 31 -3.19 -18.80 2.85
CA TYR A 31 -3.61 -18.89 4.25
C TYR A 31 -3.59 -17.54 5.02
N THR A 32 -3.29 -16.41 4.36
CA THR A 32 -3.55 -15.10 4.99
C THR A 32 -5.03 -14.90 5.24
N ARG A 33 -5.42 -14.01 6.16
CA ARG A 33 -6.84 -13.67 6.31
C ARG A 33 -7.36 -12.96 5.04
N PRO A 34 -8.63 -13.14 4.67
CA PRO A 34 -9.27 -12.29 3.66
C PRO A 34 -9.20 -10.81 4.07
N TYR A 35 -9.42 -9.93 3.09
CA TYR A 35 -9.56 -8.50 3.38
C TYR A 35 -10.74 -8.29 4.35
N SER A 36 -10.51 -7.54 5.42
CA SER A 36 -11.50 -7.36 6.51
C SER A 36 -11.60 -5.91 6.99
N TRP A 37 -10.93 -4.99 6.30
CA TRP A 37 -11.03 -3.58 6.63
C TRP A 37 -12.32 -2.98 6.11
N THR A 38 -12.90 -2.08 6.90
CA THR A 38 -14.00 -1.20 6.49
C THR A 38 -13.42 0.11 5.95
N ARG A 39 -14.28 0.94 5.34
CA ARG A 39 -13.91 2.33 4.96
C ARG A 39 -13.35 3.13 6.12
N GLN A 40 -13.92 2.99 7.32
CA GLN A 40 -13.43 3.67 8.51
C GLN A 40 -12.01 3.22 8.88
N ASN A 41 -11.69 1.93 8.74
CA ASN A 41 -10.32 1.44 8.96
C ASN A 41 -9.35 2.06 7.95
N VAL A 42 -9.75 2.16 6.68
CA VAL A 42 -8.96 2.79 5.62
C VAL A 42 -8.74 4.27 5.93
N GLU A 43 -9.77 5.04 6.28
CA GLU A 43 -9.66 6.46 6.61
C GLU A 43 -8.72 6.70 7.81
N LEU A 44 -8.82 5.89 8.87
CA LEU A 44 -7.92 5.96 10.03
C LEU A 44 -6.47 5.59 9.68
N PHE A 45 -6.29 4.62 8.77
CA PHE A 45 -4.98 4.26 8.27
C PHE A 45 -4.37 5.41 7.46
N MET A 46 -5.15 6.07 6.61
CA MET A 46 -4.70 7.24 5.87
C MET A 46 -4.44 8.45 6.77
N ASP A 47 -5.22 8.66 7.83
CA ASP A 47 -4.93 9.68 8.86
C ASP A 47 -3.59 9.38 9.56
N SER A 48 -3.29 8.11 9.84
CA SER A 48 -2.00 7.70 10.40
C SER A 48 -0.84 8.06 9.45
N ILE A 49 -1.01 7.83 8.14
CA ILE A 49 -0.04 8.24 7.11
C ILE A 49 0.15 9.77 7.12
N MET A 50 -0.96 10.53 7.10
CA MET A 50 -0.94 12.00 7.11
C MET A 50 -0.26 12.58 8.35
N ARG A 51 -0.34 11.89 9.49
CA ARG A 51 0.31 12.28 10.76
C ARG A 51 1.72 11.73 10.93
N HIS A 52 2.24 11.02 9.93
CA HIS A 52 3.53 10.33 9.99
C HIS A 52 3.64 9.33 11.15
N PHE A 53 2.52 8.71 11.54
CA PHE A 53 2.52 7.66 12.55
C PHE A 53 3.06 6.34 11.97
N PRO A 54 3.67 5.49 12.82
CA PRO A 54 4.13 4.17 12.39
C PRO A 54 2.96 3.33 11.85
N LEU A 55 3.14 2.73 10.66
CA LEU A 55 2.13 1.85 10.05
C LEU A 55 2.18 0.40 10.59
N GLY A 56 3.05 0.17 11.58
CA GLY A 56 3.36 -1.14 12.13
C GLY A 56 4.23 -1.98 11.19
N ALA A 57 4.23 -3.29 11.45
CA ALA A 57 5.01 -4.25 10.68
C ALA A 57 4.11 -5.26 9.95
N ILE A 58 4.46 -5.68 8.75
CA ILE A 58 3.92 -6.87 8.10
C ILE A 58 4.84 -8.05 8.39
N SER A 59 4.30 -9.26 8.41
CA SER A 59 5.11 -10.48 8.47
C SER A 59 5.21 -11.09 7.09
N VAL A 60 6.45 -11.39 6.71
CA VAL A 60 6.80 -11.95 5.41
C VAL A 60 7.55 -13.25 5.65
N TRP A 61 7.11 -14.33 5.03
CA TRP A 61 7.85 -15.59 4.98
C TRP A 61 8.69 -15.62 3.71
N ALA A 62 10.00 -15.80 3.84
CA ALA A 62 10.93 -15.93 2.73
C ALA A 62 11.62 -17.29 2.80
N PRO A 63 10.93 -18.38 2.42
CA PRO A 63 11.54 -19.70 2.39
C PRO A 63 12.52 -19.86 1.22
N GLY A 64 13.38 -20.88 1.30
CA GLY A 64 14.12 -21.35 0.13
C GLY A 64 13.17 -21.79 -0.99
N GLU A 65 13.64 -21.73 -2.25
CA GLU A 65 12.85 -22.09 -3.44
C GLU A 65 12.24 -23.50 -3.33
N GLU A 66 12.91 -24.41 -2.64
CA GLU A 66 12.52 -25.80 -2.43
C GLU A 66 11.30 -26.00 -1.51
N TYR A 67 10.91 -25.00 -0.73
CA TYR A 67 9.75 -25.06 0.18
C TYR A 67 8.52 -24.34 -0.36
N PHE A 68 8.62 -23.79 -1.58
CA PHE A 68 7.51 -23.12 -2.23
C PHE A 68 6.64 -24.11 -3.00
N GLU A 69 5.35 -24.06 -2.71
CA GLU A 69 4.31 -24.71 -3.51
C GLU A 69 3.42 -23.62 -4.13
N GLU A 70 3.03 -23.79 -5.39
CA GLU A 70 2.21 -22.81 -6.12
C GLU A 70 0.86 -22.56 -5.44
N GLU A 71 0.30 -23.61 -4.81
CA GLU A 71 -0.95 -23.60 -4.06
C GLU A 71 -0.90 -22.71 -2.79
N GLN A 72 0.30 -22.36 -2.34
CA GLN A 72 0.50 -21.46 -1.21
C GLN A 72 0.44 -19.99 -1.63
N VAL A 73 0.45 -19.69 -2.93
CA VAL A 73 0.51 -18.32 -3.47
C VAL A 73 -0.88 -17.84 -3.88
N ARG A 74 -1.31 -16.70 -3.35
CA ARG A 74 -2.50 -16.00 -3.88
C ARG A 74 -2.15 -15.42 -5.26
N PRO A 75 -3.01 -15.60 -6.28
CA PRO A 75 -2.79 -15.01 -7.59
C PRO A 75 -3.07 -13.50 -7.64
N TYR A 76 -3.22 -12.84 -6.49
CA TYR A 76 -3.57 -11.43 -6.37
C TYR A 76 -3.19 -10.83 -5.02
N LEU A 77 -3.07 -9.50 -4.99
CA LEU A 77 -2.89 -8.69 -3.78
C LEU A 77 -3.51 -7.30 -4.02
N GLY A 78 -4.59 -6.99 -3.29
CA GLY A 78 -5.38 -5.79 -3.57
C GLY A 78 -5.96 -5.83 -5.00
N PRO A 79 -5.89 -4.70 -5.76
CA PRO A 79 -6.36 -4.66 -7.14
C PRO A 79 -5.45 -5.43 -8.11
N GLU A 80 -4.20 -5.74 -7.73
CA GLU A 80 -3.23 -6.35 -8.63
C GLU A 80 -3.41 -7.87 -8.72
N SER A 81 -3.33 -8.42 -9.94
CA SER A 81 -3.27 -9.86 -10.20
C SER A 81 -1.99 -10.25 -10.92
N PHE A 82 -1.58 -11.50 -10.76
CA PHE A 82 -0.33 -11.99 -11.31
C PHE A 82 -0.53 -13.36 -11.94
N GLU A 83 0.15 -13.59 -13.06
CA GLU A 83 0.32 -14.95 -13.58
C GLU A 83 1.17 -15.75 -12.58
N LEU A 84 0.71 -16.96 -12.28
CA LEU A 84 1.48 -17.94 -11.53
C LEU A 84 2.46 -18.61 -12.51
N GLY A 85 3.68 -18.88 -12.06
CA GLY A 85 4.72 -19.45 -12.92
C GLY A 85 6.15 -19.09 -12.55
N SER A 86 6.34 -18.15 -11.61
CA SER A 86 7.62 -17.94 -10.94
C SER A 86 7.45 -18.06 -9.43
N THR A 87 8.39 -18.75 -8.78
CA THR A 87 8.47 -18.86 -7.33
C THR A 87 8.74 -17.48 -6.74
N PRO A 88 7.85 -16.91 -5.91
CA PRO A 88 8.08 -15.61 -5.35
C PRO A 88 9.23 -15.65 -4.33
N LYS A 89 9.92 -14.53 -4.11
CA LYS A 89 10.98 -14.48 -3.08
C LYS A 89 10.43 -14.41 -1.66
N ALA A 90 9.19 -13.97 -1.51
CA ALA A 90 8.58 -13.70 -0.22
C ALA A 90 7.05 -13.75 -0.29
N LEU A 91 6.43 -14.31 0.75
CA LEU A 91 4.99 -14.33 0.97
C LEU A 91 4.59 -13.47 2.16
N VAL A 92 3.67 -12.55 1.97
CA VAL A 92 2.97 -11.90 3.07
C VAL A 92 2.14 -12.95 3.80
N ILE A 93 2.37 -13.11 5.10
CA ILE A 93 1.64 -14.04 5.98
C ILE A 93 0.81 -13.30 7.05
N ASP A 94 1.15 -12.05 7.37
CA ASP A 94 0.34 -11.12 8.16
C ASP A 94 0.43 -9.69 7.61
N GLY A 95 -0.61 -8.88 7.86
CA GLY A 95 -0.65 -7.49 7.42
C GLY A 95 -1.19 -7.29 6.01
N TYR A 96 -1.81 -8.33 5.41
CA TYR A 96 -2.43 -8.29 4.08
C TYR A 96 -3.31 -7.05 3.86
N ALA A 97 -4.21 -6.74 4.79
CA ALA A 97 -5.14 -5.62 4.63
C ALA A 97 -4.45 -4.25 4.54
N ARG A 98 -3.33 -4.05 5.23
CA ARG A 98 -2.53 -2.81 5.13
C ARG A 98 -1.90 -2.67 3.75
N LEU A 99 -1.31 -3.76 3.27
CA LEU A 99 -0.64 -3.79 1.97
C LEU A 99 -1.64 -3.64 0.81
N ALA A 100 -2.73 -4.41 0.86
CA ALA A 100 -3.82 -4.32 -0.10
C ALA A 100 -4.43 -2.90 -0.11
N THR A 101 -4.62 -2.28 1.05
CA THR A 101 -5.12 -0.90 1.14
C THR A 101 -4.18 0.11 0.47
N LEU A 102 -2.86 0.00 0.67
CA LEU A 102 -1.92 0.88 -0.02
C LEU A 102 -2.01 0.75 -1.55
N LEU A 103 -2.15 -0.47 -2.06
CA LEU A 103 -2.34 -0.70 -3.49
C LEU A 103 -3.66 -0.11 -3.98
N TRP A 104 -4.76 -0.36 -3.28
CA TRP A 104 -6.06 0.25 -3.59
C TRP A 104 -6.05 1.78 -3.56
N VAL A 105 -5.27 2.39 -2.66
CA VAL A 105 -5.09 3.84 -2.57
C VAL A 105 -4.38 4.39 -3.80
N MET A 106 -3.37 3.67 -4.32
CA MET A 106 -2.49 4.10 -5.41
C MET A 106 -3.03 3.78 -6.81
N HIS A 107 -3.95 2.83 -6.92
CA HIS A 107 -4.47 2.38 -8.20
C HIS A 107 -5.92 2.79 -8.40
N ARG A 108 -6.24 3.24 -9.62
CA ARG A 108 -7.64 3.45 -10.02
C ARG A 108 -8.33 2.08 -10.05
N LYS A 109 -9.66 2.05 -9.83
CA LYS A 109 -10.54 0.85 -9.75
C LYS A 109 -10.50 -0.09 -10.98
N VAL A 110 -9.35 -0.63 -11.36
CA VAL A 110 -9.14 -1.49 -12.51
C VAL A 110 -7.96 -2.41 -12.22
N GLY A 111 -8.23 -3.41 -11.38
CA GLY A 111 -7.47 -4.65 -11.46
C GLY A 111 -7.96 -5.49 -12.63
N THR A 112 -7.10 -6.37 -13.13
CA THR A 112 -7.47 -7.49 -14.03
C THR A 112 -8.36 -8.52 -13.32
N LYS A 113 -8.32 -8.57 -11.98
CA LYS A 113 -9.16 -9.45 -11.15
C LYS A 113 -10.37 -8.72 -10.57
N ALA A 114 -11.51 -9.42 -10.56
CA ALA A 114 -12.66 -9.02 -9.76
C ALA A 114 -12.30 -8.97 -8.26
N PRO A 115 -12.59 -7.86 -7.54
CA PRO A 115 -12.37 -7.77 -6.11
C PRO A 115 -13.19 -8.81 -5.35
N THR A 116 -12.72 -9.21 -4.17
CA THR A 116 -13.53 -10.02 -3.23
C THR A 116 -14.79 -9.25 -2.81
N PRO A 117 -15.85 -9.90 -2.27
CA PRO A 117 -17.02 -9.20 -1.74
C PRO A 117 -16.65 -8.15 -0.67
N GLU A 118 -15.70 -8.47 0.19
CA GLU A 118 -15.22 -7.58 1.26
C GLU A 118 -14.47 -6.37 0.69
N GLU A 119 -13.60 -6.58 -0.31
CA GLU A 119 -12.95 -5.46 -1.02
C GLU A 119 -13.97 -4.64 -1.79
N SER A 120 -14.96 -5.29 -2.40
CA SER A 120 -15.99 -4.61 -3.21
C SER A 120 -16.82 -3.66 -2.36
N ALA A 121 -17.19 -4.07 -1.14
CA ALA A 121 -17.94 -3.26 -0.18
C ALA A 121 -17.18 -2.00 0.28
N VAL A 122 -15.87 -1.93 0.06
CA VAL A 122 -15.05 -0.77 0.42
C VAL A 122 -14.70 0.07 -0.81
N TRP A 123 -14.23 -0.58 -1.87
CA TRP A 123 -13.50 0.06 -2.96
C TRP A 123 -14.32 0.23 -4.25
N THR A 124 -15.36 -0.59 -4.49
CA THR A 124 -16.02 -0.65 -5.81
C THR A 124 -17.54 -0.55 -5.78
N ASP A 125 -18.18 -0.42 -4.62
CA ASP A 125 -19.63 -0.27 -4.45
C ASP A 125 -20.13 1.19 -4.63
N GLY A 126 -19.51 1.95 -5.54
CA GLY A 126 -19.94 3.31 -5.89
C GLY A 126 -19.42 4.42 -4.98
N TYR A 127 -18.42 4.13 -4.14
CA TYR A 127 -17.68 5.12 -3.35
C TYR A 127 -16.23 5.19 -3.78
N THR A 128 -15.62 6.35 -3.59
CA THR A 128 -14.22 6.61 -3.91
C THR A 128 -13.54 7.30 -2.73
N LEU A 129 -12.35 6.84 -2.38
CA LEU A 129 -11.48 7.52 -1.43
C LEU A 129 -10.91 8.80 -2.07
N VAL A 130 -11.14 9.93 -1.40
CA VAL A 130 -10.63 11.25 -1.81
C VAL A 130 -9.84 11.88 -0.68
N LEU A 131 -8.84 12.66 -1.04
CA LEU A 131 -8.29 13.70 -0.17
C LEU A 131 -9.22 14.91 -0.25
N ASP A 132 -9.90 15.22 0.85
CA ASP A 132 -10.90 16.28 0.95
C ASP A 132 -10.35 17.49 1.72
N PHE A 133 -10.31 18.64 1.07
CA PHE A 133 -9.76 19.86 1.64
C PHE A 133 -10.62 20.45 2.75
N GLU A 134 -11.94 20.35 2.62
CA GLU A 134 -12.89 20.90 3.59
C GLU A 134 -12.70 20.25 4.97
N SER A 135 -12.61 18.93 5.00
CA SER A 135 -12.36 18.17 6.22
C SER A 135 -10.88 17.92 6.54
N ARG A 136 -9.97 18.35 5.66
CA ARG A 136 -8.52 18.16 5.77
C ARG A 136 -8.13 16.70 6.03
N ALA A 137 -8.83 15.76 5.40
CA ALA A 137 -8.66 14.32 5.64
C ALA A 137 -8.93 13.49 4.38
N PHE A 138 -8.52 12.23 4.42
CA PHE A 138 -9.00 11.23 3.48
C PHE A 138 -10.39 10.76 3.87
N LYS A 139 -11.31 10.69 2.90
CA LYS A 139 -12.69 10.24 3.12
C LYS A 139 -13.24 9.48 1.92
N PHE A 140 -14.09 8.50 2.15
CA PHE A 140 -14.92 7.94 1.09
C PHE A 140 -16.10 8.85 0.79
N VAL A 141 -16.29 9.15 -0.49
CA VAL A 141 -17.45 9.90 -1.00
C VAL A 141 -18.14 9.10 -2.09
N PRO A 142 -19.46 9.26 -2.28
CA PRO A 142 -20.15 8.68 -3.44
C PRO A 142 -19.49 9.14 -4.75
N ASP A 143 -19.42 8.26 -5.76
CA ASP A 143 -18.74 8.57 -7.04
C ASP A 143 -19.33 9.82 -7.74
N LYS A 144 -20.63 10.08 -7.56
CA LYS A 144 -21.30 11.30 -8.05
C LYS A 144 -20.79 12.60 -7.40
N GLU A 145 -20.14 12.50 -6.25
CA GLU A 145 -19.59 13.62 -5.46
C GLU A 145 -18.05 13.68 -5.53
N LEU A 146 -17.43 12.84 -6.35
CA LEU A 146 -15.98 12.76 -6.50
C LEU A 146 -15.34 14.11 -6.85
N PHE A 147 -16.03 14.88 -7.69
CA PHE A 147 -15.54 16.16 -8.21
C PHE A 147 -16.25 17.38 -7.62
N THR A 148 -16.95 17.23 -6.49
CA THR A 148 -17.49 18.36 -5.74
C THR A 148 -16.42 18.94 -4.81
N GLY A 149 -16.47 20.26 -4.57
CA GLY A 149 -15.49 20.93 -3.71
C GLY A 149 -14.03 20.80 -4.18
N LEU A 150 -13.11 21.06 -3.25
CA LEU A 150 -11.66 20.89 -3.43
C LEU A 150 -11.27 19.48 -2.96
N ARG A 151 -11.39 18.51 -3.87
CA ARG A 151 -11.12 17.09 -3.64
C ARG A 151 -10.17 16.52 -4.68
N ILE A 152 -9.29 15.61 -4.28
CA ILE A 152 -8.44 14.82 -5.19
C ILE A 152 -8.69 13.33 -4.92
N PRO A 153 -9.06 12.52 -5.93
CA PRO A 153 -9.07 11.07 -5.79
C PRO A 153 -7.71 10.51 -5.35
N SER A 154 -7.70 9.55 -4.42
CA SER A 154 -6.45 9.09 -3.79
C SER A 154 -5.42 8.52 -4.76
N TRP A 155 -5.85 7.85 -5.84
CA TRP A 155 -4.94 7.25 -6.82
C TRP A 155 -4.10 8.27 -7.59
N LEU A 156 -4.52 9.54 -7.63
CA LEU A 156 -3.72 10.62 -8.22
C LEU A 156 -2.55 11.04 -7.33
N LEU A 157 -2.51 10.59 -6.07
CA LEU A 157 -1.42 10.86 -5.14
C LEU A 157 -0.27 9.84 -5.25
N LYS A 158 -0.31 8.94 -6.26
CA LYS A 158 0.67 7.86 -6.44
C LYS A 158 2.14 8.37 -6.37
N PRO A 159 3.03 7.63 -5.67
CA PRO A 159 4.46 7.97 -5.59
C PRO A 159 5.16 8.01 -6.96
N ILE A 160 6.09 8.95 -7.12
CA ILE A 160 6.86 9.23 -8.35
C ILE A 160 8.05 8.25 -8.42
N PRO A 161 8.34 7.59 -9.57
CA PRO A 161 8.65 8.24 -10.84
C PRO A 161 7.81 7.76 -12.03
N GLY A 162 6.85 8.58 -12.48
CA GLY A 162 6.04 8.25 -13.66
C GLY A 162 4.68 8.96 -13.74
N GLU A 163 3.88 8.56 -14.73
CA GLU A 163 2.65 9.17 -15.28
C GLU A 163 1.65 9.80 -14.29
N GLY A 164 1.56 9.32 -13.05
CA GLY A 164 0.63 9.84 -12.03
C GLY A 164 0.81 11.33 -11.71
N GLY A 165 2.05 11.84 -11.76
CA GLY A 165 2.31 13.27 -11.57
C GLY A 165 1.76 14.14 -12.72
N ARG A 166 1.75 13.63 -13.95
CA ARG A 166 1.19 14.33 -15.11
C ARG A 166 -0.33 14.31 -15.05
N GLU A 167 -0.93 13.14 -14.80
CA GLU A 167 -2.39 13.01 -14.69
C GLU A 167 -2.95 13.91 -13.57
N MET A 168 -2.31 13.93 -12.40
CA MET A 168 -2.69 14.82 -11.31
C MET A 168 -2.61 16.29 -11.75
N HIS A 169 -1.51 16.71 -12.38
CA HIS A 169 -1.36 18.08 -12.85
C HIS A 169 -2.43 18.48 -13.88
N GLU A 170 -2.69 17.62 -14.86
CA GLU A 170 -3.71 17.83 -15.89
C GLU A 170 -5.11 17.95 -15.29
N ILE A 171 -5.47 17.06 -14.35
CA ILE A 171 -6.76 17.10 -13.66
C ILE A 171 -6.86 18.38 -12.83
N MET A 172 -5.82 18.75 -12.10
CA MET A 172 -5.81 19.96 -11.29
C MET A 172 -5.96 21.22 -12.15
N GLU A 173 -5.21 21.34 -13.25
CA GLU A 173 -5.30 22.50 -14.15
C GLU A 173 -6.64 22.58 -14.88
N ARG A 174 -7.19 21.44 -15.34
CA ARG A 174 -8.52 21.40 -15.92
C ARG A 174 -9.56 21.89 -14.92
N ARG A 175 -9.52 21.37 -13.69
CA ARG A 175 -10.52 21.72 -12.66
C ARG A 175 -10.36 23.13 -12.13
N ARG A 176 -9.12 23.63 -12.05
CA ARG A 176 -8.82 25.03 -11.74
C ARG A 176 -9.59 26.00 -12.63
N LYS A 177 -9.70 25.69 -13.93
CA LYS A 177 -10.36 26.55 -14.92
C LYS A 177 -11.89 26.47 -14.90
N VAL A 178 -12.46 25.40 -14.35
CA VAL A 178 -13.90 25.13 -14.43
C VAL A 178 -14.52 25.05 -13.03
N GLU A 179 -14.41 23.91 -12.36
CA GLU A 179 -15.09 23.66 -11.08
C GLU A 179 -14.52 24.47 -9.92
N TRP A 180 -13.23 24.79 -9.98
CA TRP A 180 -12.52 25.49 -8.91
C TRP A 180 -12.29 26.98 -9.18
N ALA A 181 -12.71 27.49 -10.34
CA ALA A 181 -12.60 28.91 -10.68
C ALA A 181 -13.38 29.82 -9.71
N LYS A 182 -14.34 29.25 -8.97
CA LYS A 182 -15.13 29.92 -7.94
C LYS A 182 -14.43 30.09 -6.58
N PHE A 183 -13.31 29.39 -6.35
CA PHE A 183 -12.58 29.50 -5.09
C PHE A 183 -11.58 30.64 -5.16
N ASP A 184 -11.36 31.29 -4.02
CA ASP A 184 -10.35 32.31 -3.88
C ASP A 184 -8.93 31.76 -4.18
N GLY A 185 -8.06 32.60 -4.72
CA GLY A 185 -6.70 32.22 -5.11
C GLY A 185 -5.84 31.72 -3.95
N ASP A 186 -6.04 32.25 -2.75
CA ASP A 186 -5.31 31.82 -1.56
C ASP A 186 -5.85 30.47 -1.04
N VAL A 187 -7.17 30.29 -1.08
CA VAL A 187 -7.80 28.98 -0.77
C VAL A 187 -7.30 27.89 -1.71
N TYR A 188 -7.20 28.18 -3.01
CA TYR A 188 -6.64 27.22 -3.97
C TYR A 188 -5.17 26.90 -3.68
N ARG A 189 -4.37 27.90 -3.29
CA ARG A 189 -2.95 27.71 -2.95
C ARG A 189 -2.78 26.84 -1.71
N GLU A 190 -3.58 27.06 -0.67
CA GLU A 190 -3.60 26.20 0.51
C GLU A 190 -3.97 24.76 0.16
N PHE A 191 -4.93 24.59 -0.75
CA PHE A 191 -5.30 23.26 -1.24
C PHE A 191 -4.14 22.58 -1.99
N GLN A 192 -3.41 23.30 -2.83
CA GLN A 192 -2.22 22.75 -3.48
C GLN A 192 -1.15 22.31 -2.46
N GLN A 193 -0.92 23.12 -1.42
CA GLN A 193 0.01 22.76 -0.34
C GLN A 193 -0.46 21.52 0.42
N PHE A 194 -1.76 21.43 0.69
CA PHE A 194 -2.35 20.27 1.35
C PHE A 194 -2.22 18.98 0.52
N VAL A 195 -2.48 19.05 -0.79
CA VAL A 195 -2.28 17.93 -1.73
C VAL A 195 -0.81 17.51 -1.75
N PHE A 196 0.12 18.48 -1.84
CA PHE A 196 1.55 18.20 -1.83
C PHE A 196 1.98 17.52 -0.51
N HIS A 197 1.48 17.99 0.63
CA HIS A 197 1.77 17.36 1.92
C HIS A 197 1.27 15.92 1.96
N ALA A 198 0.05 15.65 1.49
CA ALA A 198 -0.48 14.28 1.45
C ALA A 198 0.35 13.35 0.55
N GLN A 199 0.81 13.85 -0.60
CA GLN A 199 1.69 13.09 -1.49
C GLN A 199 3.03 12.78 -0.82
N VAL A 200 3.65 13.77 -0.16
CA VAL A 200 4.90 13.55 0.59
C VAL A 200 4.70 12.55 1.73
N ALA A 201 3.59 12.64 2.46
CA ALA A 201 3.25 11.73 3.54
C ALA A 201 3.12 10.29 3.03
N LEU A 202 2.40 10.08 1.93
CA LEU A 202 2.26 8.76 1.31
C LEU A 202 3.61 8.21 0.81
N ASN A 203 4.43 9.05 0.16
CA ASN A 203 5.74 8.66 -0.37
C ASN A 203 6.74 8.27 0.72
N ARG A 204 6.61 8.86 1.91
CA ARG A 204 7.47 8.62 3.07
C ARG A 204 6.88 7.61 4.05
N ALA A 205 5.66 7.15 3.80
CA ALA A 205 5.02 6.16 4.65
C ALA A 205 5.86 4.89 4.62
N MET A 206 6.04 4.27 5.79
CA MET A 206 6.93 3.12 5.92
C MET A 206 6.21 2.00 6.67
N LEU A 207 6.17 0.83 6.05
CA LEU A 207 5.81 -0.43 6.69
C LEU A 207 7.09 -1.19 7.00
N SER A 208 7.27 -1.60 8.25
CA SER A 208 8.35 -2.52 8.59
C SER A 208 8.00 -3.92 8.09
N ALA A 209 8.98 -4.69 7.64
CA ALA A 209 8.80 -6.10 7.33
C ALA A 209 9.56 -6.95 8.36
N ILE A 210 8.84 -7.84 9.02
CA ILE A 210 9.41 -8.90 9.84
C ILE A 210 9.55 -10.11 8.94
N VAL A 211 10.80 -10.42 8.56
CA VAL A 211 11.11 -11.55 7.69
C VAL A 211 11.29 -12.79 8.54
N VAL A 212 10.50 -13.82 8.25
CA VAL A 212 10.61 -15.17 8.80
C VAL A 212 11.30 -16.02 7.75
N GLU A 213 12.47 -16.54 8.09
CA GLU A 213 13.26 -17.45 7.25
C GLU A 213 13.24 -18.84 7.88
N TRP A 214 13.13 -19.88 7.05
CA TRP A 214 13.38 -21.24 7.50
C TRP A 214 14.89 -21.43 7.63
N GLN A 215 15.34 -21.95 8.77
CA GLN A 215 16.75 -22.29 9.01
C GLN A 215 16.81 -23.81 9.16
N GLU A 216 17.73 -24.47 8.45
CA GLU A 216 18.04 -25.89 8.71
C GLU A 216 18.50 -26.07 10.17
N GLU A 217 18.08 -27.18 10.80
CA GLU A 217 18.30 -27.49 12.23
C GLU A 217 19.76 -27.30 12.68
N ASP A 218 20.73 -27.57 11.80
CA ASP A 218 22.17 -27.48 12.10
C ASP A 218 22.65 -26.07 12.47
N ARG A 219 21.95 -25.01 12.04
CA ARG A 219 22.31 -23.61 12.40
C ARG A 219 21.63 -23.09 13.65
N VAL A 220 20.57 -23.74 14.12
CA VAL A 220 19.84 -23.35 15.32
C VAL A 220 20.70 -23.61 16.56
N GLU A 221 21.42 -24.74 16.61
CA GLU A 221 22.35 -25.03 17.71
C GLU A 221 23.51 -24.03 17.81
N GLU A 222 24.07 -23.61 16.68
CA GLU A 222 25.19 -22.66 16.66
C GLU A 222 24.76 -21.27 17.16
N TYR A 223 23.54 -20.84 16.81
CA TYR A 223 22.97 -19.58 17.29
C TYR A 223 22.56 -19.62 18.76
N VAL A 224 21.98 -20.73 19.24
CA VAL A 224 21.68 -20.90 20.68
C VAL A 224 22.97 -20.91 21.50
N LYS A 225 24.04 -21.57 21.00
CA LYS A 225 25.37 -21.52 21.62
C LYS A 225 25.96 -20.09 21.64
N ARG A 226 25.78 -19.30 20.57
CA ARG A 226 26.22 -17.89 20.53
C ARG A 226 25.40 -16.95 21.42
N ALA A 227 24.08 -17.12 21.49
CA ALA A 227 23.22 -16.31 22.36
C ALA A 227 23.51 -16.54 23.84
N ASN A 228 23.84 -17.77 24.23
CA ASN A 228 24.26 -18.12 25.59
C ASN A 228 25.67 -17.63 25.95
N PHE A 229 26.49 -17.23 24.98
CA PHE A 229 27.83 -16.67 25.24
C PHE A 229 27.82 -15.16 25.57
N VAL A 230 26.69 -14.47 25.32
CA VAL A 230 26.52 -13.04 25.64
C VAL A 230 25.87 -12.84 27.01
N ALA A 231 25.39 -13.91 27.65
CA ALA A 231 24.75 -13.90 28.97
C ALA A 231 25.63 -14.46 30.11
N GLY A 232 26.93 -14.65 29.87
CA GLY A 232 27.91 -15.11 30.86
C GLY A 232 28.90 -14.02 31.27
#